data_AF-A0A3M1RQX6-F1
#
_entry.id   AF-A0A3M1RQX6-F1
#
_cell.length_a   1.000
_cell.length_b   1.000
_cell.length_c   1.000
_cell.angle_alpha   90.00
_cell.angle_beta   90.00
_cell.angle_gamma   90.00
#
_symmetry.space_group_name_H-M   'P 1'
#
loop_
_entity.id
_entity.type
_entity.pdbx_description
1 polymer ?
#
loop_
_entity_poly.entity_id
_entity_poly.type
_entity_poly.pdbx_seq_one_letter_code
_entity_poly.pdbx_strand_id
1 'polypeptide(L)'
;HIYPVPDINNPFLGVHFTKTFDRYVKVGPTAIPSFWRENYKGLWRFNLKEFLETFFLEGKLFLTNSFNFRKIALEEIKKYSLKYLINKASALVNEIDSSKFGSYLPSGIRAQLFDKKKRTLEMDFVIEKSDDSVHILNAVSPAFTCAFSFSRFVVDMIKDELVKRIK
;
A
#
# COMPACT_ATOMS: atom_id res chain seq x y z
N HIS A 1 -16.08 7.54 5.51
CA HIS A 1 -15.01 7.58 4.49
C HIS A 1 -15.66 7.68 3.13
N ILE A 2 -15.03 8.36 2.16
CA ILE A 2 -15.53 8.46 0.78
C ILE A 2 -14.43 7.93 -0.14
N TYR A 3 -14.77 6.95 -0.97
CA TYR A 3 -13.86 6.32 -1.93
C TYR A 3 -14.45 6.41 -3.34
N PRO A 4 -13.62 6.53 -4.38
CA PRO A 4 -14.06 6.26 -5.74
C PRO A 4 -14.45 4.79 -5.88
N VAL A 5 -15.24 4.49 -6.90
CA VAL A 5 -15.41 3.10 -7.34
C VAL A 5 -14.02 2.55 -7.71
N PRO A 6 -13.57 1.44 -7.09
CA PRO A 6 -12.23 0.92 -7.31
C PRO A 6 -12.08 0.39 -8.74
N ASP A 7 -10.92 0.67 -9.35
CA ASP A 7 -10.50 -0.06 -10.56
C ASP A 7 -10.16 -1.50 -10.14
N ILE A 8 -10.82 -2.48 -10.75
CA ILE A 8 -10.61 -3.90 -10.40
C ILE A 8 -9.16 -4.36 -10.61
N ASN A 9 -8.43 -3.69 -11.53
CA ASN A 9 -7.03 -3.99 -11.78
C ASN A 9 -6.13 -3.49 -10.65
N ASN A 10 -6.54 -2.43 -9.95
CA ASN A 10 -5.76 -1.79 -8.89
C ASN A 10 -6.68 -1.25 -7.79
N PRO A 11 -7.32 -2.12 -7.00
CA PRO A 11 -8.41 -1.73 -6.10
C PRO A 11 -7.96 -0.85 -4.93
N PHE A 12 -6.66 -0.85 -4.64
CA PHE A 12 -6.05 -0.03 -3.61
C PHE A 12 -5.65 1.37 -4.09
N LEU A 13 -5.85 1.66 -5.39
CA LEU A 13 -5.52 2.95 -5.96
C LEU A 13 -6.70 3.94 -6.00
N GLY A 14 -6.45 5.22 -5.74
CA GLY A 14 -7.48 6.27 -5.73
C GLY A 14 -7.32 7.30 -4.61
N VAL A 15 -7.76 8.53 -4.89
CA VAL A 15 -7.88 9.59 -3.88
C VAL A 15 -9.10 9.29 -3.04
N HIS A 16 -9.02 9.45 -1.73
CA HIS A 16 -10.13 9.16 -0.83
C HIS A 16 -10.13 10.09 0.38
N PHE A 17 -11.31 10.25 0.97
CA PHE A 17 -11.51 11.04 2.18
C PHE A 17 -11.65 10.13 3.40
N THR A 18 -10.81 10.40 4.39
CA THR A 18 -10.84 9.74 5.69
C THR A 18 -11.14 10.75 6.77
N LYS A 19 -12.31 10.61 7.41
CA LYS A 19 -12.67 11.39 8.60
C LYS A 19 -11.98 10.77 9.81
N THR A 20 -11.21 11.56 10.54
CA THR A 20 -10.53 11.10 11.75
C THR A 20 -11.38 11.40 12.98
N PHE A 21 -11.03 10.75 14.10
CA PHE A 21 -11.78 10.88 15.37
C PHE A 21 -11.76 12.31 15.93
N ASP A 22 -10.66 13.03 15.67
CA ASP A 22 -10.40 14.42 16.05
C ASP A 22 -11.02 15.44 15.08
N ARG A 23 -12.03 15.02 14.29
CA ARG A 23 -12.81 15.85 13.35
C ARG A 23 -12.03 16.45 12.17
N TYR A 24 -10.77 16.08 11.98
CA TYR A 24 -10.06 16.39 10.75
C TYR A 24 -10.49 15.46 9.60
N VAL A 25 -10.18 15.89 8.39
CA VAL A 25 -10.39 15.10 7.18
C VAL A 25 -9.05 14.96 6.47
N LYS A 26 -8.60 13.72 6.35
CA LYS A 26 -7.39 13.36 5.59
C LYS A 26 -7.78 13.08 4.15
N VAL A 27 -7.08 13.70 3.22
CA VAL A 27 -7.13 13.38 1.79
C VAL A 27 -5.81 12.71 1.45
N GLY A 28 -5.87 11.43 1.17
CA GLY A 28 -4.69 10.68 0.78
C GLY A 28 -4.39 10.91 -0.69
N PRO A 29 -3.15 11.26 -1.08
CA PRO A 29 -2.62 10.65 -2.28
C PRO A 29 -2.62 9.13 -2.07
N THR A 30 -2.51 8.40 -3.16
CA THR A 30 -2.74 6.97 -3.13
C THR A 30 -1.47 6.19 -2.75
N ALA A 31 -0.74 5.66 -3.72
CA ALA A 31 0.39 4.78 -3.52
C ALA A 31 1.48 5.26 -4.45
N ILE A 32 2.63 5.56 -3.85
CA ILE A 32 3.77 6.11 -4.54
C ILE A 32 4.97 5.25 -4.12
N PRO A 33 5.90 4.93 -5.04
CA PRO A 33 7.08 4.16 -4.71
C PRO A 33 7.88 4.80 -3.57
N SER A 34 8.24 3.97 -2.59
CA SER A 34 9.20 4.30 -1.55
C SER A 34 10.54 3.71 -1.96
N PHE A 35 11.56 4.54 -2.18
CA PHE A 35 12.82 4.04 -2.77
C PHE A 35 13.76 3.39 -1.75
N TRP A 36 13.54 3.58 -0.46
CA TRP A 36 14.24 2.89 0.62
C TRP A 36 13.29 2.68 1.81
N ARG A 37 13.65 1.81 2.75
CA ARG A 37 12.75 1.35 3.83
C ARG A 37 12.26 2.47 4.77
N GLU A 38 13.06 3.52 4.89
CA GLU A 38 12.85 4.62 5.82
C GLU A 38 12.55 5.95 5.11
N ASN A 39 12.03 5.91 3.88
CA ASN A 39 11.70 7.09 3.06
C ASN A 39 10.44 7.83 3.55
N TYR A 40 10.33 8.07 4.85
CA TYR A 40 9.21 8.78 5.48
C TYR A 40 9.28 10.30 5.29
N LYS A 41 10.48 10.86 5.12
CA LYS A 41 10.67 12.32 5.04
C LYS A 41 11.89 12.69 4.20
N GLY A 42 11.69 13.25 3.01
CA GLY A 42 12.77 13.76 2.16
C GLY A 42 13.88 12.71 1.97
N LEU A 43 15.14 13.10 2.22
CA LEU A 43 16.32 12.23 2.17
C LEU A 43 16.69 11.59 3.52
N TRP A 44 15.77 11.61 4.50
CA TRP A 44 16.04 11.04 5.82
C TRP A 44 16.27 9.53 5.72
N ARG A 45 17.28 9.04 6.48
CA ARG A 45 17.75 7.64 6.46
C ARG A 45 17.99 7.09 5.06
N PHE A 46 18.49 7.93 4.16
CA PHE A 46 18.81 7.52 2.81
C PHE A 46 19.77 6.33 2.80
N ASN A 47 19.47 5.35 1.96
CA ASN A 47 20.29 4.17 1.74
C ASN A 47 20.48 3.97 0.23
N LEU A 48 21.71 4.18 -0.25
CA LEU A 48 22.05 4.09 -1.67
C LEU A 48 21.79 2.69 -2.24
N LYS A 49 22.08 1.64 -1.48
CA LYS A 49 21.88 0.26 -1.93
C LYS A 49 20.40 -0.03 -2.14
N GLU A 50 19.56 0.31 -1.17
CA GLU A 50 18.11 0.13 -1.27
C GLU A 50 17.49 0.98 -2.37
N PHE A 51 17.98 2.23 -2.51
CA PHE A 51 17.57 3.12 -3.59
C PHE A 51 17.84 2.49 -4.95
N LEU A 52 19.07 2.03 -5.21
CA LEU A 52 19.42 1.42 -6.50
C LEU A 52 18.60 0.15 -6.75
N GLU A 53 18.49 -0.74 -5.75
CA GLU A 53 17.69 -1.97 -5.86
C GLU A 53 16.23 -1.68 -6.26
N THR A 54 15.59 -0.74 -5.57
CA THR A 54 14.19 -0.36 -5.84
C THR A 54 14.07 0.36 -7.18
N PHE A 55 14.97 1.31 -7.46
CA PHE A 55 14.97 2.08 -8.71
C PHE A 55 15.09 1.19 -9.94
N PHE A 56 16.02 0.21 -9.94
CA PHE A 56 16.16 -0.73 -11.06
C PHE A 56 14.96 -1.67 -11.17
N LEU A 57 14.36 -2.07 -10.05
CA LEU A 57 13.16 -2.90 -10.05
C LEU A 57 11.98 -2.16 -10.69
N GLU A 58 11.69 -0.95 -10.22
CA GLU A 58 10.62 -0.10 -10.75
C GLU A 58 10.87 0.27 -12.22
N GLY A 59 12.12 0.58 -12.57
CA GLY A 59 12.52 0.82 -13.96
C GLY A 59 12.27 -0.39 -14.86
N LYS A 60 12.58 -1.61 -14.37
CA LYS A 60 12.28 -2.84 -15.10
C LYS A 60 10.77 -3.02 -15.29
N LEU A 61 9.97 -2.83 -14.24
CA LEU A 61 8.50 -2.91 -14.33
C LEU A 61 7.92 -1.89 -15.32
N PHE A 62 8.47 -0.67 -15.33
CA PHE A 62 8.06 0.38 -16.25
C PHE A 62 8.40 0.05 -17.71
N LEU A 63 9.58 -0.50 -17.95
CA LEU A 63 10.03 -0.91 -19.29
C LEU A 63 9.24 -2.12 -19.79
N THR A 64 9.07 -3.16 -18.97
CA THR A 64 8.32 -4.37 -19.34
C THR A 64 6.81 -4.17 -19.32
N ASN A 65 6.33 -3.05 -18.78
CA ASN A 65 4.92 -2.75 -18.57
C ASN A 65 4.17 -3.90 -17.88
N SER A 66 4.84 -4.59 -16.96
CA SER A 66 4.24 -5.69 -16.20
C SER A 66 2.99 -5.19 -15.47
N PHE A 67 1.89 -5.95 -15.51
CA PHE A 67 0.60 -5.60 -14.90
C PHE A 67 0.10 -4.15 -15.19
N ASN A 68 0.45 -3.57 -16.35
CA ASN A 68 0.13 -2.18 -16.71
C ASN A 68 0.77 -1.11 -15.81
N PHE A 69 1.89 -1.45 -15.18
CA PHE A 69 2.63 -0.60 -14.25
C PHE A 69 2.96 0.79 -14.82
N ARG A 70 3.26 0.90 -16.12
CA ARG A 70 3.62 2.18 -16.73
C ARG A 70 2.49 3.21 -16.60
N LYS A 71 1.25 2.79 -16.89
CA LYS A 71 0.08 3.65 -16.78
C LYS A 71 -0.13 4.06 -15.32
N ILE A 72 -0.05 3.07 -14.41
CA ILE A 72 -0.19 3.27 -12.97
C ILE A 72 0.83 4.31 -12.48
N ALA A 73 2.13 4.10 -12.73
CA ALA A 73 3.19 5.00 -12.29
C ALA A 73 2.99 6.44 -12.79
N LEU A 74 2.61 6.62 -14.07
CA LEU A 74 2.34 7.93 -14.66
C LEU A 74 1.09 8.62 -14.10
N GLU A 75 0.08 7.85 -13.67
CA GLU A 75 -1.11 8.40 -13.02
C GLU A 75 -0.86 8.76 -11.56
N GLU A 76 -0.09 7.93 -10.85
CA GLU A 76 0.24 8.12 -9.44
C GLU A 76 1.23 9.28 -9.22
N ILE A 77 2.24 9.46 -10.08
CA ILE A 77 3.23 10.53 -9.93
C ILE A 77 2.60 11.93 -10.00
N LYS A 78 1.49 12.09 -10.74
CA LYS A 78 0.76 13.36 -10.83
C LYS A 78 0.17 13.78 -9.48
N LYS A 79 -0.08 12.83 -8.56
CA LYS A 79 -0.67 13.08 -7.24
C LYS A 79 0.31 13.70 -6.24
N TYR A 80 1.59 13.83 -6.59
CA TYR A 80 2.52 14.71 -5.87
C TYR A 80 2.16 16.20 -6.00
N SER A 81 1.41 16.57 -7.04
CA SER A 81 0.86 17.92 -7.16
C SER A 81 -0.38 18.05 -6.29
N LEU A 82 -0.30 18.90 -5.27
CA LEU A 82 -1.44 19.20 -4.41
C LEU A 82 -2.65 19.70 -5.21
N LYS A 83 -2.42 20.52 -6.25
CA LYS A 83 -3.48 21.00 -7.16
C LYS A 83 -4.18 19.83 -7.88
N TYR A 84 -3.42 18.86 -8.38
CA TYR A 84 -3.99 17.68 -9.03
C TYR A 84 -4.74 16.79 -8.04
N LEU A 85 -4.20 16.62 -6.83
CA LEU A 85 -4.84 15.89 -5.75
C LEU A 85 -6.19 16.50 -5.38
N ILE A 86 -6.25 17.83 -5.19
CA ILE A 86 -7.48 18.57 -4.86
C ILE A 86 -8.51 18.41 -5.99
N ASN A 87 -8.10 18.52 -7.26
CA ASN A 87 -9.00 18.35 -8.40
C ASN A 87 -9.57 16.92 -8.47
N LYS A 88 -8.77 15.89 -8.17
CA LYS A 88 -9.27 14.51 -8.08
C LYS A 88 -10.19 14.32 -6.87
N ALA A 89 -9.91 14.96 -5.75
CA ALA A 89 -10.74 14.91 -4.56
C ALA A 89 -12.08 15.63 -4.76
N SER A 90 -12.11 16.75 -5.47
CA SER A 90 -13.33 17.53 -5.74
C SER A 90 -14.36 16.74 -6.54
N ALA A 91 -13.94 15.79 -7.38
CA ALA A 91 -14.85 14.94 -8.11
C ALA A 91 -15.62 13.92 -7.23
N LEU A 92 -15.24 13.75 -5.96
CA LEU A 92 -15.88 12.80 -5.03
C LEU A 92 -16.89 13.46 -4.09
N VAL A 93 -16.99 14.79 -4.10
CA VAL A 93 -17.83 15.57 -3.17
C VAL A 93 -18.50 16.72 -3.91
N ASN A 94 -19.64 17.19 -3.41
CA ASN A 94 -20.38 18.29 -4.04
C ASN A 94 -19.66 19.64 -3.92
N GLU A 95 -19.07 19.90 -2.75
CA GLU A 95 -18.39 21.15 -2.45
C GLU A 95 -17.04 20.86 -1.79
N ILE A 96 -16.02 21.62 -2.18
CA ILE A 96 -14.69 21.54 -1.60
C ILE A 96 -14.07 22.93 -1.50
N ASP A 97 -13.57 23.25 -0.31
CA ASP A 97 -12.85 24.49 -0.09
C ASP A 97 -11.35 24.22 -0.19
N SER A 98 -10.77 24.59 -1.33
CA SER A 98 -9.34 24.38 -1.62
C SER A 98 -8.42 25.15 -0.66
N SER A 99 -8.91 26.22 -0.02
CA SER A 99 -8.14 27.01 0.95
C SER A 99 -7.94 26.29 2.29
N LYS A 100 -8.75 25.27 2.59
CA LYS A 100 -8.66 24.48 3.82
C LYS A 100 -7.66 23.32 3.75
N PHE A 101 -7.02 23.12 2.60
CA PHE A 101 -5.96 22.12 2.47
C PHE A 101 -4.69 22.62 3.14
N GLY A 102 -4.30 21.92 4.20
CA GLY A 102 -3.05 22.18 4.91
C GLY A 102 -1.82 21.56 4.23
N SER A 103 -0.74 21.48 5.00
CA SER A 103 0.48 20.78 4.59
C SER A 103 0.28 19.27 4.49
N TYR A 104 1.20 18.59 3.79
CA TYR A 104 1.25 17.15 3.78
C TYR A 104 1.37 16.57 5.19
N LEU A 105 0.60 15.52 5.45
CA LEU A 105 0.68 14.74 6.67
C LEU A 105 1.86 13.76 6.61
N PRO A 106 2.31 13.21 7.74
CA PRO A 106 3.30 12.14 7.75
C PRO A 106 2.89 10.99 6.82
N SER A 107 3.84 10.50 6.02
CA SER A 107 3.62 9.36 5.14
C SER A 107 3.66 8.04 5.93
N GLY A 108 3.02 7.02 5.37
CA GLY A 108 3.16 5.64 5.82
C GLY A 108 3.71 4.80 4.68
N ILE A 109 4.59 3.85 4.99
CA ILE A 109 5.15 2.91 4.01
C ILE A 109 4.46 1.56 4.19
N ARG A 110 3.89 1.03 3.11
CA ARG A 110 3.31 -0.32 3.08
C ARG A 110 4.39 -1.30 2.65
N ALA A 111 4.69 -2.28 3.50
CA ALA A 111 5.58 -3.39 3.16
C ALA A 111 4.83 -4.43 2.30
N GLN A 112 4.43 -4.03 1.08
CA GLN A 112 3.75 -4.94 0.16
C GLN A 112 4.77 -5.87 -0.49
N LEU A 113 4.49 -7.17 -0.41
CA LEU A 113 5.35 -8.19 -0.97
C LEU A 113 5.29 -8.12 -2.51
N PHE A 114 6.47 -8.21 -3.13
CA PHE A 114 6.62 -8.27 -4.57
C PHE A 114 7.19 -9.62 -4.99
N ASP A 115 6.44 -10.38 -5.79
CA ASP A 115 6.90 -11.66 -6.34
C ASP A 115 7.86 -11.40 -7.50
N LYS A 116 9.14 -11.67 -7.29
CA LYS A 116 10.20 -11.46 -8.31
C LYS A 116 10.07 -12.38 -9.52
N LYS A 117 9.43 -13.55 -9.38
CA LYS A 117 9.23 -14.54 -10.46
C LYS A 117 8.06 -14.11 -11.34
N LYS A 118 6.89 -13.86 -10.74
CA LYS A 118 5.68 -13.39 -11.45
C LYS A 118 5.79 -11.93 -11.89
N ARG A 119 6.63 -11.15 -11.23
CA ARG A 119 6.80 -9.70 -11.41
C ARG A 119 5.52 -8.93 -11.12
N THR A 120 4.85 -9.30 -10.04
CA THR A 120 3.58 -8.73 -9.61
C THR A 120 3.62 -8.45 -8.11
N LEU A 121 2.81 -7.49 -7.66
CA LEU A 121 2.56 -7.28 -6.24
C LEU A 121 1.60 -8.35 -5.72
N GLU A 122 1.86 -8.86 -4.52
CA GLU A 122 0.94 -9.76 -3.85
C GLU A 122 -0.25 -8.97 -3.29
N MET A 123 -1.44 -9.46 -3.60
CA MET A 123 -2.71 -8.77 -3.39
C MET A 123 -3.49 -9.27 -2.19
N ASP A 124 -3.12 -10.44 -1.67
CA ASP A 124 -3.76 -11.10 -0.54
C ASP A 124 -2.71 -11.50 0.51
N PHE A 125 -3.16 -12.04 1.64
CA PHE A 125 -2.27 -12.54 2.68
C PHE A 125 -1.35 -13.64 2.15
N VAL A 126 -0.06 -13.52 2.45
CA VAL A 126 0.92 -14.58 2.17
C VAL A 126 1.45 -15.06 3.50
N ILE A 127 1.21 -16.35 3.79
CA ILE A 127 1.64 -17.01 5.02
C ILE A 127 2.48 -18.21 4.61
N GLU A 128 3.72 -18.24 5.09
CA GLU A 128 4.63 -19.36 4.92
C GLU A 128 4.84 -20.06 6.25
N LYS A 129 4.99 -21.37 6.21
CA LYS A 129 5.13 -22.22 7.39
C LYS A 129 6.45 -22.98 7.31
N SER A 130 7.09 -23.13 8.45
CA SER A 130 8.23 -24.02 8.64
C SER A 130 7.93 -25.02 9.75
N ASP A 131 8.91 -25.84 10.12
CA ASP A 131 8.75 -26.74 11.24
C ASP A 131 8.42 -25.96 12.52
N ASP A 132 9.20 -24.97 12.91
CA ASP A 132 8.98 -24.31 14.22
C ASP A 132 8.58 -22.83 14.11
N SER A 133 8.16 -22.38 12.92
CA SER A 133 7.74 -20.98 12.71
C SER A 133 6.63 -20.80 11.69
N VAL A 134 5.87 -19.71 11.87
CA VAL A 134 4.95 -19.19 10.87
C VAL A 134 5.37 -17.77 10.51
N HIS A 135 5.50 -17.50 9.21
CA HIS A 135 5.90 -16.21 8.66
C HIS A 135 4.73 -15.58 7.92
N ILE A 136 4.31 -14.41 8.35
CA ILE A 136 3.31 -13.60 7.64
C ILE A 136 4.09 -12.65 6.73
N LEU A 137 4.20 -12.98 5.45
CA LEU A 137 5.05 -12.28 4.48
C LEU A 137 4.35 -11.12 3.80
N ASN A 138 3.05 -11.24 3.56
CA ASN A 138 2.23 -10.16 3.03
C ASN A 138 1.00 -10.02 3.93
N ALA A 139 0.86 -8.87 4.59
CA ALA A 139 -0.32 -8.50 5.35
C ALA A 139 -0.65 -7.03 5.05
N VAL A 140 -0.94 -6.79 3.78
CA VAL A 140 -1.41 -5.48 3.30
C VAL A 140 -2.94 -5.48 3.30
N SER A 141 -3.56 -4.29 3.36
CA SER A 141 -5.02 -4.07 3.42
C SER A 141 -5.84 -5.24 2.84
N PRO A 142 -6.73 -5.88 3.61
CA PRO A 142 -7.44 -5.32 4.77
C PRO A 142 -6.85 -5.69 6.15
N ALA A 143 -5.56 -6.05 6.25
CA ALA A 143 -4.91 -6.55 7.48
C ALA A 143 -5.30 -5.82 8.78
N PHE A 144 -5.34 -4.49 8.79
CA PHE A 144 -5.74 -3.72 9.98
C PHE A 144 -7.21 -3.93 10.34
N THR A 145 -8.10 -3.91 9.34
CA THR A 145 -9.55 -4.04 9.51
C THR A 145 -9.95 -5.44 9.95
N CYS A 146 -9.27 -6.48 9.46
CA CYS A 146 -9.57 -7.88 9.79
C CYS A 146 -8.59 -8.49 10.81
N ALA A 147 -7.79 -7.69 11.52
CA ALA A 147 -6.68 -8.16 12.35
C ALA A 147 -7.08 -9.28 13.35
N PHE A 148 -8.23 -9.15 14.02
CA PHE A 148 -8.72 -10.16 14.98
C PHE A 148 -9.19 -11.46 14.33
N SER A 149 -9.87 -11.37 13.18
CA SER A 149 -10.31 -12.55 12.44
C SER A 149 -9.11 -13.26 11.81
N PHE A 150 -8.17 -12.48 11.26
CA PHE A 150 -6.94 -13.00 10.67
C PHE A 150 -6.04 -13.65 11.72
N SER A 151 -5.89 -13.06 12.91
CA SER A 151 -5.10 -13.68 13.98
C SER A 151 -5.71 -14.99 14.45
N ARG A 152 -7.05 -15.08 14.58
CA ARG A 152 -7.73 -16.34 14.88
C ARG A 152 -7.47 -17.40 13.81
N PHE A 153 -7.61 -17.02 12.53
CA PHE A 153 -7.31 -17.91 11.40
C PHE A 153 -5.88 -18.46 11.46
N VAL A 154 -4.89 -17.60 11.73
CA VAL A 154 -3.48 -18.02 11.86
C VAL A 154 -3.28 -18.95 13.05
N VAL A 155 -3.88 -18.66 14.20
CA VAL A 155 -3.76 -19.49 15.41
C VAL A 155 -4.40 -20.87 15.22
N ASP A 156 -5.58 -20.94 14.62
CA ASP A 156 -6.26 -22.20 14.39
C ASP A 156 -5.48 -23.06 13.37
N MET A 157 -4.93 -22.43 12.33
CA MET A 157 -4.00 -23.08 11.40
C MET A 157 -2.78 -23.69 12.11
N ILE A 158 -2.18 -22.98 13.08
CA ILE A 158 -1.03 -23.49 13.86
C ILE A 158 -1.44 -24.69 14.74
N LYS A 159 -2.61 -24.61 15.40
CA LYS A 159 -3.10 -25.71 16.24
C LYS A 159 -3.31 -26.99 15.44
N ASP A 160 -3.90 -26.90 14.25
CA ASP A 160 -4.15 -28.05 13.40
C ASP A 160 -2.85 -28.76 12.99
N GLU A 161 -1.76 -28.01 12.79
CA GLU A 161 -0.46 -28.60 12.49
C GLU A 161 0.18 -29.26 13.70
N LEU A 162 0.09 -28.65 14.88
CA LEU A 162 0.57 -29.27 16.12
C LEU A 162 -0.14 -30.60 16.38
N VAL A 163 -1.45 -30.65 16.18
CA VAL A 163 -2.23 -31.90 16.32
C VAL A 163 -1.75 -32.98 15.33
N LYS A 164 -1.40 -32.60 14.10
CA LYS A 164 -0.86 -33.54 13.09
C LYS A 164 0.52 -34.08 13.45
N ARG A 165 1.33 -33.36 14.23
CA ARG A 165 2.67 -33.83 14.65
C ARG A 165 2.65 -34.74 15.87
N ILE A 166 1.62 -34.60 16.71
CA ILE A 166 1.46 -35.39 17.94
C ILE A 166 0.81 -36.75 17.63
N LYS A 167 0.08 -36.86 16.52
CA LYS A 167 -0.49 -38.12 16.01
C LYS A 167 0.49 -38.84 15.10
#